data_AF-A0A3S0WVP9-F1
#
_entry.id   AF-A0A3S0WVP9-F1
#
_cell.length_a   1.000
_cell.length_b   1.000
_cell.length_c   1.000
_cell.angle_alpha   90.00
_cell.angle_beta   90.00
_cell.angle_gamma   90.00
#
_symmetry.space_group_name_H-M   'P 1'
#
loop_
_entity.id
_entity.type
_entity.pdbx_description
1 polymer ?
#
loop_
_entity_poly.entity_id
_entity_poly.type
_entity_poly.pdbx_seq_one_letter_code
_entity_poly.pdbx_strand_id
1 'polypeptide(L)'
;MTSERDDTVAPAAWPVTRVEAHSWSRSGHEVGSRRRLRAASGPYEAAVPPFIAEQDVSLPAELIAASEDASRELTRFDTEAGTLAAPFASILLRTESASSSEVENLTSSAKQVALAQIGDETSENARLVVGNVAAMEAAISLADHLDANAILTMHRALLEKSNPDIVGRWRDEQVWIGGGSVSSHNVTFIPPHQDRVSALMDDVMSFARRADLPVMAQLAIAHAQFETIHPFPDGNGRTGRALVQAMLRASGVTRNVTVPVSAGLLGDTEGYFRALTAYRQGDVRPIIEAMSEAAFAAIRNGRLLEKDITEIAARWDSAVRARSHSSVHGLKNLLLRQPVVTVKLVARELGVSEPAADSSVRKLVDAGVLTQATAGRRNRHWQAGEVLGALDAFGARARRRRAGGRAGVGPDSEIAGRNAGGPSGEVALLSCGPPRGRGGRS
;
A
#
# COMPACT_ATOMS: atom_id res chain seq x y z
N MET A 1 -0.65 -61.25 9.73
CA MET A 1 -0.70 -60.49 8.46
C MET A 1 -1.31 -59.13 8.77
N THR A 2 -0.48 -58.20 9.23
CA THR A 2 -0.82 -56.79 9.39
C THR A 2 -0.39 -56.08 8.11
N SER A 3 -1.37 -55.62 7.33
CA SER A 3 -1.15 -54.68 6.23
C SER A 3 -1.70 -53.35 6.72
N GLU A 4 -0.83 -52.55 7.34
CA GLU A 4 -1.05 -51.11 7.43
C GLU A 4 -0.87 -50.55 6.01
N ARG A 5 -1.92 -49.94 5.49
CA ARG A 5 -1.83 -49.10 4.30
C ARG A 5 -1.29 -47.77 4.78
N ASP A 6 -0.05 -47.51 4.43
CA ASP A 6 0.55 -46.18 4.48
C ASP A 6 -0.03 -45.39 3.30
N ASP A 7 -1.24 -44.85 3.48
CA ASP A 7 -1.84 -43.89 2.57
C ASP A 7 -1.12 -42.55 2.74
N THR A 8 0.07 -42.44 2.14
CA THR A 8 0.74 -41.16 1.93
C THR A 8 -0.05 -40.36 0.91
N VAL A 9 -1.11 -39.69 1.39
CA VAL A 9 -1.87 -38.70 0.62
C VAL A 9 -0.88 -37.63 0.17
N ALA A 10 -0.61 -37.58 -1.13
CA ALA A 10 0.16 -36.49 -1.72
C ALA A 10 -0.50 -35.17 -1.29
N PRO A 11 0.27 -34.15 -0.86
CA PRO A 11 -0.31 -32.90 -0.38
C PRO A 11 -1.24 -32.33 -1.43
N ALA A 12 -2.49 -32.05 -1.04
CA ALA A 12 -3.49 -31.51 -1.94
C ALA A 12 -2.97 -30.20 -2.55
N ALA A 13 -3.03 -30.10 -3.87
CA ALA A 13 -2.66 -28.87 -4.57
C ALA A 13 -3.59 -27.72 -4.14
N TRP A 14 -3.04 -26.50 -4.05
CA TRP A 14 -3.84 -25.32 -3.70
C TRP A 14 -5.01 -25.13 -4.69
N PRO A 15 -6.22 -24.82 -4.23
CA PRO A 15 -7.40 -24.77 -5.09
C PRO A 15 -7.30 -23.65 -6.15
N VAL A 16 -7.68 -23.98 -7.37
CA VAL A 16 -7.70 -23.05 -8.51
C VAL A 16 -8.95 -22.16 -8.46
N THR A 17 -8.80 -20.88 -8.80
CA THR A 17 -9.93 -19.97 -9.03
C THR A 17 -10.68 -20.42 -10.27
N ARG A 18 -11.96 -20.78 -10.10
CA ARG A 18 -12.83 -21.17 -11.21
C ARG A 18 -13.43 -19.93 -11.86
N VAL A 19 -14.25 -20.13 -12.89
CA VAL A 19 -15.05 -19.07 -13.51
C VAL A 19 -16.51 -19.49 -13.61
N GLU A 20 -17.40 -18.51 -13.60
CA GLU A 20 -18.82 -18.70 -13.87
C GLU A 20 -19.34 -17.64 -14.85
N ALA A 21 -20.29 -18.05 -15.70
CA ALA A 21 -20.85 -17.17 -16.71
C ALA A 21 -21.94 -16.27 -16.11
N HIS A 22 -21.83 -14.98 -16.36
CA HIS A 22 -22.81 -13.96 -16.03
C HIS A 22 -23.25 -13.23 -17.30
N SER A 23 -24.44 -12.65 -17.28
CA SER A 23 -24.93 -11.82 -18.39
C SER A 23 -24.82 -10.36 -18.04
N TRP A 24 -24.15 -9.56 -18.86
CA TRP A 24 -24.17 -8.11 -18.72
C TRP A 24 -25.20 -7.51 -19.67
N SER A 25 -26.18 -6.83 -19.08
CA SER A 25 -27.14 -5.99 -19.81
C SER A 25 -26.86 -4.52 -19.54
N ARG A 26 -27.02 -3.71 -20.58
CA ARG A 26 -26.86 -2.26 -20.51
C ARG A 26 -27.88 -1.64 -19.55
N SER A 27 -27.42 -0.69 -18.75
CA SER A 27 -28.25 0.23 -17.96
C SER A 27 -28.92 1.31 -18.84
N GLY A 28 -28.41 1.53 -20.06
CA GLY A 28 -28.97 2.49 -21.03
C GLY A 28 -28.40 3.90 -20.91
N HIS A 29 -27.61 4.18 -19.88
CA HIS A 29 -26.97 5.48 -19.65
C HIS A 29 -25.52 5.56 -20.18
N GLU A 30 -25.00 4.48 -20.78
CA GLU A 30 -23.60 4.44 -21.24
C GLU A 30 -23.40 5.26 -22.52
N VAL A 31 -22.40 6.15 -22.51
CA VAL A 31 -22.01 6.99 -23.66
C VAL A 31 -20.79 6.36 -24.35
N GLY A 32 -20.91 6.05 -25.63
CA GLY A 32 -19.82 5.45 -26.41
C GLY A 32 -20.21 5.21 -27.87
N SER A 33 -19.23 4.83 -28.70
CA SER A 33 -19.55 4.47 -30.09
C SER A 33 -20.44 3.22 -30.12
N ARG A 34 -21.37 3.13 -31.08
CA ARG A 34 -22.29 1.98 -31.20
C ARG A 34 -21.57 0.63 -31.24
N ARG A 35 -20.42 0.57 -31.92
CA ARG A 35 -19.56 -0.62 -31.99
C ARG A 35 -19.06 -1.03 -30.59
N ARG A 36 -18.63 -0.05 -29.81
CA ARG A 36 -18.06 -0.22 -28.48
C ARG A 36 -19.13 -0.59 -27.44
N LEU A 37 -20.29 0.06 -27.50
CA LEU A 37 -21.44 -0.26 -26.65
C LEU A 37 -21.99 -1.67 -26.93
N ARG A 38 -22.02 -2.10 -28.21
CA ARG A 38 -22.37 -3.47 -28.56
C ARG A 38 -21.32 -4.48 -28.09
N ALA A 39 -20.03 -4.16 -28.21
CA ALA A 39 -18.93 -5.02 -27.74
C ALA A 39 -18.82 -5.12 -26.21
N ALA A 40 -19.42 -4.17 -25.46
CA ALA A 40 -19.53 -4.24 -24.01
C ALA A 40 -20.71 -5.12 -23.56
N SER A 41 -21.65 -5.44 -24.47
CA SER A 41 -22.86 -6.22 -24.18
C SER A 41 -22.63 -7.71 -24.44
N GLY A 42 -22.98 -8.58 -23.49
CA GLY A 42 -22.87 -10.03 -23.67
C GLY A 42 -22.54 -10.80 -22.40
N PRO A 43 -22.38 -12.13 -22.51
CA PRO A 43 -21.91 -12.94 -21.39
C PRO A 43 -20.45 -12.58 -21.04
N TYR A 44 -20.13 -12.67 -19.76
CA TYR A 44 -18.76 -12.55 -19.25
C TYR A 44 -18.50 -13.64 -18.21
N GLU A 45 -17.22 -13.96 -17.98
CA GLU A 45 -16.80 -14.97 -17.02
C GLU A 45 -16.24 -14.30 -15.77
N ALA A 46 -17.00 -14.32 -14.68
CA ALA A 46 -16.54 -13.83 -13.39
C ALA A 46 -15.76 -14.92 -12.65
N ALA A 47 -14.72 -14.54 -11.92
CA ALA A 47 -13.99 -15.47 -11.07
C ALA A 47 -14.88 -16.08 -9.98
N VAL A 48 -14.60 -17.32 -9.60
CA VAL A 48 -15.16 -17.98 -8.42
C VAL A 48 -13.98 -18.44 -7.56
N PRO A 49 -13.47 -17.55 -6.68
CA PRO A 49 -12.39 -17.89 -5.77
C PRO A 49 -12.83 -19.01 -4.81
N PRO A 50 -11.95 -19.95 -4.47
CA PRO A 50 -12.26 -20.96 -3.46
C PRO A 50 -12.33 -20.34 -2.06
N PHE A 51 -13.08 -20.97 -1.17
CA PHE A 51 -12.95 -20.74 0.27
C PHE A 51 -11.62 -21.34 0.75
N ILE A 52 -10.86 -20.56 1.53
CA ILE A 52 -9.47 -20.87 1.92
C ILE A 52 -9.30 -21.14 3.41
N ALA A 53 -10.26 -20.77 4.27
CA ALA A 53 -10.10 -20.85 5.72
C ALA A 53 -9.70 -22.26 6.20
N GLU A 54 -10.33 -23.28 5.65
CA GLU A 54 -10.13 -24.68 6.03
C GLU A 54 -9.16 -25.43 5.10
N GLN A 55 -8.50 -24.75 4.16
CA GLN A 55 -7.60 -25.41 3.21
C GLN A 55 -6.27 -25.77 3.86
N ASP A 56 -5.77 -26.97 3.58
CA ASP A 56 -4.44 -27.39 4.00
C ASP A 56 -3.38 -26.64 3.19
N VAL A 57 -2.45 -25.97 3.87
CA VAL A 57 -1.35 -25.22 3.25
C VAL A 57 -0.07 -26.05 3.37
N SER A 58 0.18 -26.91 2.39
CA SER A 58 1.42 -27.70 2.34
C SER A 58 2.52 -26.93 1.62
N LEU A 59 3.53 -26.48 2.35
CA LEU A 59 4.66 -25.72 1.80
C LEU A 59 5.94 -26.56 1.78
N PRO A 60 6.75 -26.48 0.70
CA PRO A 60 8.09 -27.04 0.68
C PRO A 60 8.98 -26.44 1.77
N ALA A 61 9.90 -27.25 2.32
CA ALA A 61 10.72 -26.86 3.46
C ALA A 61 11.56 -25.60 3.20
N GLU A 62 12.05 -25.42 1.98
CA GLU A 62 12.79 -24.23 1.58
C GLU A 62 11.94 -22.95 1.61
N LEU A 63 10.64 -23.05 1.28
CA LEU A 63 9.72 -21.92 1.29
C LEU A 63 9.33 -21.53 2.71
N ILE A 64 9.18 -22.53 3.59
CA ILE A 64 8.99 -22.32 5.03
C ILE A 64 10.22 -21.61 5.61
N ALA A 65 11.43 -22.09 5.32
CA ALA A 65 12.66 -21.48 5.82
C ALA A 65 12.80 -20.02 5.36
N ALA A 66 12.57 -19.73 4.07
CA ALA A 66 12.62 -18.37 3.55
C ALA A 66 11.57 -17.44 4.19
N SER A 67 10.36 -17.93 4.41
CA SER A 67 9.27 -17.21 5.08
C SER A 67 9.63 -16.85 6.52
N GLU A 68 10.19 -17.81 7.26
CA GLU A 68 10.63 -17.63 8.64
C GLU A 68 11.79 -16.64 8.75
N ASP A 69 12.76 -16.71 7.84
CA ASP A 69 13.89 -15.77 7.82
C ASP A 69 13.43 -14.34 7.54
N ALA A 70 12.43 -14.16 6.66
CA ALA A 70 11.80 -12.85 6.43
C ALA A 70 11.07 -12.35 7.68
N SER A 71 10.26 -13.18 8.35
CA SER A 71 9.61 -12.82 9.63
C SER A 71 10.62 -12.43 10.72
N ARG A 72 11.74 -13.16 10.84
CA ARG A 72 12.79 -12.88 11.83
C ARG A 72 13.50 -11.56 11.52
N GLU A 73 13.84 -11.30 10.26
CA GLU A 73 14.46 -10.02 9.88
C GLU A 73 13.51 -8.84 10.09
N LEU A 74 12.21 -9.01 9.80
CA LEU A 74 11.19 -8.00 10.11
C LEU A 74 11.15 -7.68 11.61
N THR A 75 11.18 -8.72 12.45
CA THR A 75 11.17 -8.57 13.92
C THR A 75 12.42 -7.85 14.43
N ARG A 76 13.60 -8.20 13.89
CA ARG A 76 14.86 -7.51 14.22
C ARG A 76 14.80 -6.04 13.83
N PHE A 77 14.38 -5.76 12.60
CA PHE A 77 14.25 -4.39 12.10
C PHE A 77 13.22 -3.58 12.91
N ASP A 78 12.08 -4.16 13.28
CA ASP A 78 11.09 -3.51 14.13
C ASP A 78 11.67 -3.13 15.50
N THR A 79 12.47 -4.01 16.09
CA THR A 79 13.16 -3.76 17.36
C THR A 79 14.21 -2.65 17.22
N GLU A 80 15.08 -2.74 16.20
CA GLU A 80 16.09 -1.72 15.88
C GLU A 80 15.44 -0.35 15.69
N ALA A 81 14.46 -0.27 14.78
CA ALA A 81 13.74 0.96 14.45
C ALA A 81 12.93 1.51 15.63
N GLY A 82 12.41 0.65 16.50
CA GLY A 82 11.69 1.04 17.72
C GLY A 82 12.56 1.80 18.73
N THR A 83 13.87 1.54 18.77
CA THR A 83 14.79 2.23 19.69
C THR A 83 15.10 3.68 19.29
N LEU A 84 14.87 4.04 18.03
CA LEU A 84 15.25 5.33 17.44
C LEU A 84 14.22 6.46 17.66
N ALA A 85 13.35 6.27 18.65
CA ALA A 85 12.27 7.16 19.08
C ALA A 85 11.09 7.32 18.09
N ALA A 86 9.97 7.84 18.62
CA ALA A 86 8.70 8.04 17.92
C ALA A 86 8.76 8.73 16.53
N PRO A 87 9.71 9.66 16.23
CA PRO A 87 9.80 10.26 14.90
C PRO A 87 10.02 9.23 13.79
N PHE A 88 10.80 8.18 14.02
CA PHE A 88 11.16 7.22 12.98
C PHE A 88 10.00 6.29 12.59
N ALA A 89 9.19 5.85 13.57
CA ALA A 89 7.96 5.09 13.31
C ALA A 89 7.01 5.84 12.36
N SER A 90 6.85 7.15 12.58
CA SER A 90 6.00 8.01 11.75
C SER A 90 6.58 8.22 10.34
N ILE A 91 7.91 8.21 10.19
CA ILE A 91 8.57 8.26 8.88
C ILE A 91 8.30 6.96 8.11
N LEU A 92 8.53 5.81 8.73
CA LEU A 92 8.35 4.51 8.08
C LEU A 92 6.89 4.27 7.66
N LEU A 93 5.92 4.67 8.50
CA LEU A 93 4.50 4.61 8.16
C LEU A 93 4.18 5.44 6.90
N ARG A 94 4.64 6.70 6.83
CA ARG A 94 4.42 7.55 5.65
C ARG A 94 5.07 6.96 4.40
N THR A 95 6.26 6.42 4.56
CA THR A 95 7.03 5.79 3.48
C THR A 95 6.34 4.53 2.95
N GLU A 96 5.75 3.72 3.82
CA GLU A 96 4.90 2.60 3.42
C GLU A 96 3.66 3.09 2.67
N SER A 97 2.96 4.11 3.18
CA SER A 97 1.78 4.68 2.51
C SER A 97 2.08 5.29 1.14
N ALA A 98 3.23 5.95 1.00
CA ALA A 98 3.69 6.51 -0.29
C ALA A 98 4.02 5.38 -1.27
N SER A 99 4.77 4.36 -0.82
CA SER A 99 5.17 3.24 -1.66
C SER A 99 3.97 2.39 -2.08
N SER A 100 3.04 2.13 -1.15
CA SER A 100 1.77 1.44 -1.39
C SER A 100 0.92 2.21 -2.40
N SER A 101 0.86 3.53 -2.32
CA SER A 101 0.14 4.34 -3.32
C SER A 101 0.84 4.31 -4.69
N GLU A 102 2.17 4.29 -4.71
CA GLU A 102 2.96 4.25 -5.95
C GLU A 102 2.80 2.94 -6.72
N VAL A 103 2.53 1.81 -6.05
CA VAL A 103 2.14 0.54 -6.72
C VAL A 103 0.89 0.72 -7.57
N GLU A 104 -0.02 1.62 -7.18
CA GLU A 104 -1.23 2.00 -7.93
C GLU A 104 -0.99 3.16 -8.91
N ASN A 105 0.28 3.45 -9.25
CA ASN A 105 0.71 4.58 -10.08
C ASN A 105 0.38 5.97 -9.49
N LEU A 106 0.08 6.06 -8.19
CA LEU A 106 -0.12 7.34 -7.51
C LEU A 106 1.22 7.86 -6.97
N THR A 107 1.93 8.62 -7.81
CA THR A 107 3.24 9.19 -7.47
C THR A 107 3.11 10.59 -6.85
N SER A 108 3.93 10.87 -5.84
CA SER A 108 4.06 12.19 -5.21
C SER A 108 5.43 12.33 -4.55
N SER A 109 6.00 13.53 -4.61
CA SER A 109 7.25 13.83 -3.88
C SER A 109 7.01 13.87 -2.37
N ALA A 110 8.06 13.62 -1.59
CA ALA A 110 8.00 13.73 -0.13
C ALA A 110 7.49 15.11 0.31
N LYS A 111 7.87 16.17 -0.42
CA LYS A 111 7.42 17.53 -0.17
C LYS A 111 5.91 17.68 -0.36
N GLN A 112 5.36 17.17 -1.46
CA GLN A 112 3.93 17.27 -1.74
C GLN A 112 3.10 16.51 -0.69
N VAL A 113 3.56 15.33 -0.28
CA VAL A 113 2.91 14.55 0.79
C VAL A 113 2.95 15.32 2.12
N ALA A 114 4.11 15.85 2.51
CA ALA A 114 4.26 16.62 3.74
C ALA A 114 3.40 17.92 3.75
N LEU A 115 3.24 18.55 2.59
CA LEU A 115 2.35 19.69 2.38
C LEU A 115 0.86 19.30 2.52
N ALA A 116 0.44 18.20 1.89
CA ALA A 116 -0.93 17.69 1.99
C ALA A 116 -1.34 17.38 3.44
N GLN A 117 -0.40 16.87 4.25
CA GLN A 117 -0.65 16.59 5.68
C GLN A 117 -0.95 17.83 6.52
N ILE A 118 -0.50 19.01 6.09
CA ILE A 118 -0.73 20.27 6.80
C ILE A 118 -1.87 21.10 6.17
N GLY A 119 -2.64 20.49 5.27
CA GLY A 119 -3.81 21.09 4.63
C GLY A 119 -3.53 21.81 3.32
N ASP A 120 -2.36 21.64 2.71
CA ASP A 120 -2.10 22.12 1.35
C ASP A 120 -2.63 21.11 0.33
N GLU A 121 -3.77 21.43 -0.25
CA GLU A 121 -4.50 20.53 -1.15
C GLU A 121 -4.13 20.73 -2.63
N THR A 122 -2.96 21.28 -2.95
CA THR A 122 -2.59 21.54 -4.35
C THR A 122 -2.34 20.28 -5.19
N SER A 123 -1.92 19.16 -4.58
CA SER A 123 -1.63 17.90 -5.28
C SER A 123 -2.66 16.82 -4.95
N GLU A 124 -3.40 16.37 -5.96
CA GLU A 124 -4.40 15.30 -5.82
C GLU A 124 -3.79 13.97 -5.38
N ASN A 125 -2.76 13.50 -6.07
CA ASN A 125 -2.05 12.29 -5.68
C ASN A 125 -1.56 12.37 -4.22
N ALA A 126 -1.04 13.52 -3.79
CA ALA A 126 -0.58 13.67 -2.41
C ALA A 126 -1.72 13.55 -1.40
N ARG A 127 -2.92 14.07 -1.71
CA ARG A 127 -4.11 13.85 -0.86
C ARG A 127 -4.50 12.38 -0.79
N LEU A 128 -4.42 11.65 -1.91
CA LEU A 128 -4.68 10.21 -1.93
C LEU A 128 -3.63 9.42 -1.12
N VAL A 129 -2.36 9.84 -1.14
CA VAL A 129 -1.31 9.26 -0.28
C VAL A 129 -1.61 9.52 1.20
N VAL A 130 -2.09 10.72 1.55
CA VAL A 130 -2.51 11.03 2.94
C VAL A 130 -3.71 10.19 3.38
N GLY A 131 -4.65 9.89 2.47
CA GLY A 131 -5.70 8.89 2.74
C GLY A 131 -5.10 7.52 3.08
N ASN A 132 -4.07 7.10 2.34
CA ASN A 132 -3.38 5.84 2.62
C ASN A 132 -2.59 5.86 3.94
N VAL A 133 -2.12 7.02 4.40
CA VAL A 133 -1.58 7.18 5.77
C VAL A 133 -2.66 6.86 6.81
N ALA A 134 -3.86 7.41 6.65
CA ALA A 134 -4.97 7.14 7.56
C ALA A 134 -5.40 5.65 7.54
N ALA A 135 -5.37 5.01 6.36
CA ALA A 135 -5.65 3.57 6.24
C ALA A 135 -4.64 2.70 6.98
N MET A 136 -3.34 3.03 6.90
CA MET A 136 -2.28 2.33 7.63
C MET A 136 -2.39 2.55 9.14
N GLU A 137 -2.74 3.77 9.58
CA GLU A 137 -3.01 4.05 11.00
C GLU A 137 -4.21 3.23 11.53
N ALA A 138 -5.28 3.13 10.73
CA ALA A 138 -6.43 2.28 11.05
C ALA A 138 -6.03 0.79 11.10
N ALA A 139 -5.20 0.32 10.17
CA ALA A 139 -4.70 -1.05 10.18
C ALA A 139 -3.93 -1.41 11.47
N ILE A 140 -3.07 -0.50 11.93
CA ILE A 140 -2.29 -0.71 13.16
C ILE A 140 -3.20 -0.71 14.39
N SER A 141 -4.19 0.18 14.45
CA SER A 141 -5.10 0.28 15.61
C SER A 141 -6.11 -0.87 15.69
N LEU A 142 -6.43 -1.50 14.55
CA LEU A 142 -7.38 -2.61 14.46
C LEU A 142 -6.72 -3.99 14.48
N ALA A 143 -5.39 -4.07 14.66
CA ALA A 143 -4.65 -5.32 14.59
C ALA A 143 -5.10 -6.37 15.61
N ASP A 144 -5.64 -5.98 16.75
CA ASP A 144 -6.18 -6.91 17.77
C ASP A 144 -7.58 -7.43 17.43
N HIS A 145 -8.25 -6.85 16.42
CA HIS A 145 -9.63 -7.14 16.04
C HIS A 145 -9.78 -7.23 14.52
N LEU A 146 -9.10 -8.21 13.91
CA LEU A 146 -9.15 -8.45 12.46
C LEU A 146 -10.43 -9.22 12.06
N ASP A 147 -11.45 -8.46 11.68
CA ASP A 147 -12.70 -8.94 11.08
C ASP A 147 -13.08 -8.17 9.80
N ALA A 148 -14.23 -8.50 9.21
CA ALA A 148 -14.77 -7.83 8.03
C ALA A 148 -14.95 -6.31 8.24
N ASN A 149 -15.40 -5.89 9.43
CA ASN A 149 -15.59 -4.47 9.76
C ASN A 149 -14.27 -3.72 9.86
N ALA A 150 -13.20 -4.37 10.31
CA ALA A 150 -11.87 -3.78 10.33
C ALA A 150 -11.42 -3.40 8.91
N ILE A 151 -11.64 -4.27 7.93
CA ILE A 151 -11.34 -3.99 6.51
C ILE A 151 -12.19 -2.82 5.99
N LEU A 152 -13.50 -2.81 6.28
CA LEU A 152 -14.37 -1.68 5.89
C LEU A 152 -13.92 -0.36 6.53
N THR A 153 -13.37 -0.41 7.74
CA THR A 153 -12.84 0.76 8.45
C THR A 153 -11.54 1.26 7.85
N MET A 154 -10.62 0.35 7.49
CA MET A 154 -9.40 0.69 6.74
C MET A 154 -9.74 1.34 5.39
N HIS A 155 -10.70 0.77 4.65
CA HIS A 155 -11.17 1.31 3.37
C HIS A 155 -11.84 2.69 3.52
N ARG A 156 -12.64 2.88 4.57
CA ARG A 156 -13.21 4.19 4.89
C ARG A 156 -12.13 5.22 5.16
N ALA A 157 -11.16 4.91 6.02
CA ALA A 157 -10.05 5.81 6.31
C ALA A 157 -9.24 6.18 5.05
N LEU A 158 -9.12 5.23 4.11
CA LEU A 158 -8.42 5.43 2.83
C LEU A 158 -9.09 6.49 1.94
N LEU A 159 -10.41 6.43 1.79
CA LEU A 159 -11.13 7.14 0.73
C LEU A 159 -12.16 8.16 1.20
N GLU A 160 -12.48 8.25 2.50
CA GLU A 160 -13.56 9.12 3.00
C GLU A 160 -13.44 10.58 2.55
N LYS A 161 -12.21 11.09 2.41
CA LYS A 161 -11.97 12.48 1.95
C LYS A 161 -12.05 12.64 0.42
N SER A 162 -11.74 11.60 -0.35
CA SER A 162 -11.63 11.69 -1.81
C SER A 162 -12.85 11.13 -2.54
N ASN A 163 -13.49 10.10 -1.98
CA ASN A 163 -14.65 9.43 -2.56
C ASN A 163 -15.57 8.86 -1.46
N PRO A 164 -16.30 9.71 -0.71
CA PRO A 164 -17.13 9.28 0.43
C PRO A 164 -18.34 8.41 0.05
N ASP A 165 -18.72 8.37 -1.23
CA ASP A 165 -19.93 7.65 -1.64
C ASP A 165 -19.75 6.13 -1.70
N ILE A 166 -18.51 5.65 -1.80
CA ILE A 166 -18.17 4.23 -1.99
C ILE A 166 -17.54 3.57 -0.76
N VAL A 167 -17.42 4.29 0.37
CA VAL A 167 -16.70 3.79 1.54
C VAL A 167 -17.56 3.02 2.52
N GLY A 168 -16.91 2.10 3.25
CA GLY A 168 -17.51 1.45 4.41
C GLY A 168 -18.60 0.44 4.09
N ARG A 169 -18.66 -0.03 2.84
CA ARG A 169 -19.47 -1.15 2.38
C ARG A 169 -18.74 -1.92 1.28
N TRP A 170 -19.08 -3.18 1.12
CA TRP A 170 -18.68 -3.96 -0.06
C TRP A 170 -19.35 -3.39 -1.32
N ARG A 171 -18.73 -3.62 -2.48
CA ARG A 171 -19.36 -3.29 -3.76
C ARG A 171 -20.66 -4.07 -3.96
N ASP A 172 -21.62 -3.43 -4.59
CA ASP A 172 -22.92 -3.94 -5.02
C ASP A 172 -23.01 -4.09 -6.55
N GLU A 173 -21.94 -3.77 -7.26
CA GLU A 173 -21.81 -3.89 -8.72
C GLU A 173 -20.60 -4.75 -9.10
N GLN A 174 -20.62 -5.27 -10.33
CA GLN A 174 -19.49 -5.98 -10.91
C GLN A 174 -18.37 -4.99 -11.26
N VAL A 175 -17.15 -5.30 -10.82
CA VAL A 175 -15.94 -4.54 -11.12
C VAL A 175 -15.03 -5.30 -12.09
N TRP A 176 -14.07 -4.59 -12.67
CA TRP A 176 -13.20 -5.09 -13.74
C TRP A 176 -11.77 -4.62 -13.47
N ILE A 177 -10.79 -5.54 -13.50
CA ILE A 177 -9.38 -5.20 -13.33
C ILE A 177 -8.71 -5.15 -14.69
N GLY A 178 -8.08 -4.02 -14.99
CA GLY A 178 -7.47 -3.74 -16.28
C GLY A 178 -8.48 -3.20 -17.29
N GLY A 179 -8.01 -2.31 -18.16
CA GLY A 179 -8.79 -1.66 -19.21
C GLY A 179 -9.14 -0.20 -18.93
N GLY A 180 -9.00 0.64 -19.96
CA GLY A 180 -9.49 2.03 -19.94
C GLY A 180 -11.01 2.10 -20.14
N SER A 181 -11.61 3.26 -19.85
CA SER A 181 -13.06 3.51 -19.61
C SER A 181 -14.04 3.11 -20.69
N VAL A 182 -13.55 2.58 -21.80
CA VAL A 182 -14.33 2.38 -23.00
C VAL A 182 -13.89 1.19 -23.85
N SER A 183 -13.12 0.20 -23.37
CA SER A 183 -12.90 -1.03 -24.17
C SER A 183 -12.71 -2.30 -23.36
N SER A 184 -13.58 -3.28 -23.61
CA SER A 184 -13.52 -4.67 -23.11
C SER A 184 -12.27 -5.45 -23.52
N HIS A 185 -11.38 -4.88 -24.35
CA HIS A 185 -10.25 -5.60 -24.96
C HIS A 185 -8.98 -5.60 -24.09
N ASN A 186 -8.98 -4.89 -22.96
CA ASN A 186 -7.83 -4.77 -22.06
C ASN A 186 -8.15 -5.20 -20.61
N VAL A 187 -9.30 -5.83 -20.39
CA VAL A 187 -9.64 -6.44 -19.10
C VAL A 187 -8.67 -7.60 -18.88
N THR A 188 -7.93 -7.53 -17.78
CA THR A 188 -6.94 -8.55 -17.41
C THR A 188 -7.54 -9.57 -16.45
N PHE A 189 -8.52 -9.17 -15.63
CA PHE A 189 -9.20 -10.07 -14.70
C PHE A 189 -10.59 -9.54 -14.31
N ILE A 190 -11.55 -10.46 -14.13
CA ILE A 190 -12.92 -10.16 -13.70
C ILE A 190 -13.12 -10.80 -12.33
N PRO A 191 -13.11 -10.02 -11.22
CA PRO A 191 -13.34 -10.50 -9.87
C PRO A 191 -14.73 -11.17 -9.71
N PRO A 192 -14.98 -11.89 -8.60
CA PRO A 192 -16.25 -12.57 -8.39
C PRO A 192 -17.48 -11.66 -8.48
N HIS A 193 -18.64 -12.25 -8.75
CA HIS A 193 -19.89 -11.51 -8.65
C HIS A 193 -20.06 -10.94 -7.22
N GLN A 194 -20.63 -9.74 -7.10
CA GLN A 194 -20.74 -9.02 -5.84
C GLN A 194 -21.44 -9.83 -4.73
N ASP A 195 -22.38 -10.70 -5.09
CA ASP A 195 -23.12 -11.54 -4.14
C ASP A 195 -22.23 -12.54 -3.39
N ARG A 196 -21.03 -12.83 -3.91
CA ARG A 196 -20.04 -13.71 -3.26
C ARG A 196 -19.12 -12.98 -2.30
N VAL A 197 -19.03 -11.64 -2.40
CA VAL A 197 -17.99 -10.85 -1.73
C VAL A 197 -18.06 -11.00 -0.21
N SER A 198 -19.24 -10.84 0.40
CA SER A 198 -19.35 -10.89 1.87
C SER A 198 -18.86 -12.23 2.44
N ALA A 199 -19.34 -13.35 1.90
CA ALA A 199 -18.96 -14.67 2.38
C ALA A 199 -17.47 -14.97 2.15
N LEU A 200 -16.91 -14.56 1.00
CA LEU A 200 -15.48 -14.73 0.72
C LEU A 200 -14.61 -13.85 1.63
N MET A 201 -15.08 -12.66 2.01
CA MET A 201 -14.37 -11.78 2.94
C MET A 201 -14.39 -12.33 4.36
N ASP A 202 -15.50 -12.90 4.81
CA ASP A 202 -15.57 -13.58 6.12
C ASP A 202 -14.59 -14.77 6.18
N ASP A 203 -14.48 -15.53 5.09
CA ASP A 203 -13.52 -16.63 4.94
C ASP A 203 -12.06 -16.17 4.96
N VAL A 204 -11.71 -15.10 4.23
CA VAL A 204 -10.37 -14.49 4.31
C VAL A 204 -10.02 -14.11 5.75
N MET A 205 -10.97 -13.55 6.49
CA MET A 205 -10.73 -13.19 7.88
C MET A 205 -10.61 -14.40 8.80
N SER A 206 -11.30 -15.49 8.51
CA SER A 206 -11.09 -16.76 9.20
C SER A 206 -9.69 -17.32 8.94
N PHE A 207 -9.25 -17.33 7.67
CA PHE A 207 -7.89 -17.73 7.29
C PHE A 207 -6.81 -16.85 7.94
N ALA A 208 -7.01 -15.53 7.97
CA ALA A 208 -6.06 -14.57 8.56
C ALA A 208 -5.87 -14.72 10.08
N ARG A 209 -6.79 -15.41 10.77
CA ARG A 209 -6.71 -15.70 12.22
C ARG A 209 -6.12 -17.08 12.55
N ARG A 210 -5.77 -17.88 11.55
CA ARG A 210 -5.08 -19.15 11.75
C ARG A 210 -3.76 -18.95 12.49
N ALA A 211 -3.34 -19.97 13.24
CA ALA A 211 -2.12 -19.95 14.05
C ALA A 211 -1.19 -21.14 13.74
N ASP A 212 -1.48 -21.88 12.67
CA ASP A 212 -0.79 -23.11 12.25
C ASP A 212 0.15 -22.89 11.05
N LEU A 213 0.34 -21.64 10.61
CA LEU A 213 1.11 -21.27 9.42
C LEU A 213 2.26 -20.31 9.73
N PRO A 214 3.38 -20.36 8.98
CA PRO A 214 4.37 -19.30 8.99
C PRO A 214 3.72 -17.95 8.63
N VAL A 215 4.03 -16.90 9.40
CA VAL A 215 3.34 -15.60 9.30
C VAL A 215 3.44 -14.99 7.91
N MET A 216 4.62 -15.02 7.28
CA MET A 216 4.80 -14.49 5.92
C MET A 216 3.98 -15.25 4.87
N ALA A 217 3.85 -16.58 5.02
CA ALA A 217 3.04 -17.37 4.10
C ALA A 217 1.54 -17.05 4.29
N GLN A 218 1.09 -16.98 5.54
CA GLN A 218 -0.29 -16.65 5.88
C GLN A 218 -0.70 -15.28 5.33
N LEU A 219 0.09 -14.22 5.59
CA LEU A 219 -0.25 -12.88 5.09
C LEU A 219 -0.19 -12.79 3.56
N ALA A 220 0.71 -13.53 2.90
CA ALA A 220 0.83 -13.51 1.45
C ALA A 220 -0.39 -14.17 0.79
N ILE A 221 -0.84 -15.30 1.33
CA ILE A 221 -2.05 -16.00 0.86
C ILE A 221 -3.31 -15.16 1.13
N ALA A 222 -3.46 -14.62 2.34
CA ALA A 222 -4.59 -13.77 2.70
C ALA A 222 -4.65 -12.53 1.79
N HIS A 223 -3.51 -11.90 1.52
CA HIS A 223 -3.40 -10.77 0.61
C HIS A 223 -3.77 -11.16 -0.83
N ALA A 224 -3.27 -12.28 -1.35
CA ALA A 224 -3.58 -12.75 -2.69
C ALA A 224 -5.07 -13.05 -2.88
N GLN A 225 -5.70 -13.65 -1.85
CA GLN A 225 -7.13 -13.92 -1.85
C GLN A 225 -7.93 -12.62 -1.81
N PHE A 226 -7.56 -11.66 -0.95
CA PHE A 226 -8.18 -10.33 -0.90
C PHE A 226 -8.14 -9.63 -2.26
N GLU A 227 -6.97 -9.58 -2.91
CA GLU A 227 -6.80 -8.97 -4.24
C GLU A 227 -7.57 -9.70 -5.34
N THR A 228 -7.81 -11.01 -5.16
CA THR A 228 -8.62 -11.83 -6.08
C THR A 228 -10.12 -11.59 -5.91
N ILE A 229 -10.60 -11.39 -4.68
CA ILE A 229 -12.01 -11.04 -4.38
C ILE A 229 -12.33 -9.63 -4.88
N HIS A 230 -11.38 -8.70 -4.70
CA HIS A 230 -11.50 -7.30 -5.10
C HIS A 230 -12.81 -6.66 -4.56
N PRO A 231 -12.96 -6.58 -3.22
CA PRO A 231 -14.26 -6.36 -2.57
C PRO A 231 -14.82 -4.93 -2.71
N PHE A 232 -14.04 -3.97 -3.21
CA PHE A 232 -14.43 -2.57 -3.32
C PHE A 232 -14.45 -2.07 -4.77
N PRO A 233 -15.16 -0.96 -5.07
CA PRO A 233 -15.05 -0.29 -6.36
C PRO A 233 -13.65 0.28 -6.62
N ASP A 234 -13.05 0.92 -5.62
CA ASP A 234 -11.69 1.47 -5.66
C ASP A 234 -11.00 1.26 -4.30
N GLY A 235 -9.67 1.34 -4.28
CA GLY A 235 -8.86 1.29 -3.07
C GLY A 235 -8.46 -0.13 -2.64
N ASN A 236 -8.75 -1.16 -3.46
CA ASN A 236 -8.45 -2.56 -3.15
C ASN A 236 -6.97 -2.76 -2.82
N GLY A 237 -6.05 -2.48 -3.76
CA GLY A 237 -4.61 -2.68 -3.54
C GLY A 237 -4.07 -2.02 -2.25
N ARG A 238 -4.45 -0.76 -2.02
CA ARG A 238 -4.03 0.00 -0.83
C ARG A 238 -4.62 -0.57 0.47
N THR A 239 -5.88 -0.99 0.44
CA THR A 239 -6.54 -1.65 1.58
C THR A 239 -5.96 -3.05 1.84
N GLY A 240 -5.65 -3.82 0.80
CA GLY A 240 -5.03 -5.13 0.91
C GLY A 240 -3.64 -5.06 1.52
N ARG A 241 -2.85 -4.03 1.18
CA ARG A 241 -1.54 -3.79 1.81
C ARG A 241 -1.66 -3.24 3.23
N ALA A 242 -2.72 -2.48 3.54
CA ALA A 242 -3.04 -2.11 4.92
C ALA A 242 -3.38 -3.35 5.77
N LEU A 243 -4.15 -4.31 5.23
CA LEU A 243 -4.42 -5.60 5.87
C LEU A 243 -3.13 -6.38 6.16
N VAL A 244 -2.15 -6.39 5.24
CA VAL A 244 -0.83 -6.99 5.48
C VAL A 244 -0.15 -6.37 6.71
N GLN A 245 -0.15 -5.04 6.86
CA GLN A 245 0.43 -4.37 8.02
C GLN A 245 -0.33 -4.72 9.32
N ALA A 246 -1.66 -4.84 9.24
CA ALA A 246 -2.49 -5.25 10.36
C ALA A 246 -2.15 -6.69 10.82
N MET A 247 -1.97 -7.62 9.88
CA MET A 247 -1.57 -9.01 10.17
C MET A 247 -0.14 -9.11 10.73
N LEU A 248 0.79 -8.29 10.24
CA LEU A 248 2.14 -8.20 10.82
C LEU A 248 2.13 -7.72 12.28
N ARG A 249 1.25 -6.76 12.60
CA ARG A 249 1.06 -6.28 13.99
C ARG A 249 0.36 -7.35 14.85
N ALA A 250 -0.70 -7.97 14.34
CA ALA A 250 -1.49 -8.98 15.05
C ALA A 250 -0.68 -10.24 15.42
N SER A 251 0.21 -10.67 14.51
CA SER A 251 1.12 -11.80 14.74
C SER A 251 2.27 -11.48 15.70
N GLY A 252 2.47 -10.19 16.04
CA GLY A 252 3.56 -9.73 16.89
C GLY A 252 4.94 -9.66 16.21
N VAL A 253 5.02 -9.91 14.89
CA VAL A 253 6.23 -9.71 14.07
C VAL A 253 6.67 -8.25 14.10
N THR A 254 5.71 -7.32 14.10
CA THR A 254 5.98 -5.90 14.35
C THR A 254 5.30 -5.47 15.64
N ARG A 255 5.95 -4.64 16.45
CA ARG A 255 5.33 -4.00 17.64
C ARG A 255 5.50 -2.48 17.67
N ASN A 256 6.56 -1.96 17.05
CA ASN A 256 6.97 -0.57 17.21
C ASN A 256 6.71 0.27 15.95
N VAL A 257 6.87 -0.32 14.77
CA VAL A 257 6.83 0.40 13.50
C VAL A 257 5.96 -0.30 12.45
N THR A 258 5.67 0.43 11.38
CA THR A 258 5.15 -0.11 10.11
C THR A 258 6.34 -0.37 9.21
N VAL A 259 6.52 -1.59 8.73
CA VAL A 259 7.66 -1.89 7.84
C VAL A 259 7.27 -1.56 6.40
N PRO A 260 8.13 -0.88 5.60
CA PRO A 260 7.75 -0.43 4.26
C PRO A 260 7.78 -1.56 3.21
N VAL A 261 7.05 -2.66 3.43
CA VAL A 261 6.99 -3.84 2.54
C VAL A 261 6.59 -3.44 1.11
N SER A 262 5.69 -2.47 0.96
CA SER A 262 5.29 -1.95 -0.35
C SER A 262 6.47 -1.34 -1.12
N ALA A 263 7.46 -0.76 -0.42
CA ALA A 263 8.68 -0.27 -1.04
C ALA A 263 9.54 -1.41 -1.63
N GLY A 264 9.47 -2.60 -1.04
CA GLY A 264 10.09 -3.80 -1.59
C GLY A 264 9.39 -4.28 -2.86
N LEU A 265 8.06 -4.25 -2.88
CA LEU A 265 7.24 -4.62 -4.04
C LEU A 265 7.46 -3.69 -5.24
N LEU A 266 7.72 -2.39 -5.01
CA LEU A 266 8.04 -1.43 -6.07
C LEU A 266 9.26 -1.82 -6.92
N GLY A 267 10.16 -2.63 -6.36
CA GLY A 267 11.33 -3.12 -7.07
C GLY A 267 10.99 -4.05 -8.24
N ASP A 268 9.88 -4.81 -8.14
CA ASP A 268 9.38 -5.72 -9.16
C ASP A 268 7.83 -5.83 -9.12
N THR A 269 7.15 -4.73 -9.49
CA THR A 269 5.68 -4.70 -9.54
C THR A 269 5.11 -5.71 -10.53
N GLU A 270 5.82 -5.99 -11.63
CA GLU A 270 5.38 -6.94 -12.64
C GLU A 270 5.43 -8.37 -12.09
N GLY A 271 6.52 -8.74 -11.41
CA GLY A 271 6.63 -10.03 -10.71
C GLY A 271 5.57 -10.20 -9.64
N TYR A 272 5.27 -9.15 -8.89
CA TYR A 272 4.15 -9.15 -7.93
C TYR A 272 2.80 -9.45 -8.60
N PHE A 273 2.44 -8.79 -9.70
CA PHE A 273 1.19 -9.08 -10.41
C PHE A 273 1.17 -10.46 -11.08
N ARG A 274 2.33 -10.96 -11.57
CA ARG A 274 2.46 -12.35 -12.04
C ARG A 274 2.23 -13.34 -10.91
N ALA A 275 2.74 -13.07 -9.71
CA ALA A 275 2.53 -13.92 -8.54
C ALA A 275 1.05 -14.00 -8.11
N LEU A 276 0.31 -12.88 -8.17
CA LEU A 276 -1.15 -12.90 -7.98
C LEU A 276 -1.88 -13.73 -9.04
N THR A 277 -1.38 -13.74 -10.27
CA THR A 277 -1.94 -14.58 -11.34
C THR A 277 -1.66 -16.06 -11.09
N ALA A 278 -0.44 -16.42 -10.68
CA ALA A 278 -0.08 -17.80 -10.31
C ALA A 278 -0.92 -18.32 -9.12
N TYR A 279 -1.16 -17.47 -8.12
CA TYR A 279 -2.05 -17.79 -7.00
C TYR A 279 -3.45 -18.23 -7.48
N ARG A 280 -4.04 -17.46 -8.40
CA ARG A 280 -5.36 -17.78 -8.98
C ARG A 280 -5.33 -19.11 -9.76
N GLN A 281 -4.18 -19.52 -10.27
CA GLN A 281 -3.95 -20.76 -10.99
C GLN A 281 -3.61 -21.95 -10.08
N GLY A 282 -3.62 -21.78 -8.75
CA GLY A 282 -3.35 -22.86 -7.79
C GLY A 282 -1.89 -22.94 -7.34
N ASP A 283 -1.08 -21.91 -7.55
CA ASP A 283 0.30 -21.87 -7.07
C ASP A 283 0.54 -20.71 -6.09
N VAL A 284 0.65 -21.04 -4.80
CA VAL A 284 0.90 -20.08 -3.72
C VAL A 284 2.38 -19.68 -3.60
N ARG A 285 3.32 -20.46 -4.14
CA ARG A 285 4.75 -20.24 -3.93
C ARG A 285 5.19 -18.84 -4.41
N PRO A 286 4.85 -18.39 -5.64
CA PRO A 286 5.34 -17.11 -6.14
C PRO A 286 4.93 -15.91 -5.29
N ILE A 287 3.73 -15.91 -4.70
CA ILE A 287 3.28 -14.78 -3.87
C ILE A 287 3.96 -14.76 -2.51
N ILE A 288 4.22 -15.93 -1.92
CA ILE A 288 4.98 -16.06 -0.67
C ILE A 288 6.43 -15.61 -0.89
N GLU A 289 7.07 -16.04 -1.98
CA GLU A 289 8.42 -15.62 -2.35
C GLU A 289 8.49 -14.11 -2.63
N ALA A 290 7.54 -13.56 -3.39
CA ALA A 290 7.48 -12.13 -3.69
C ALA A 290 7.35 -11.27 -2.43
N MET A 291 6.46 -11.65 -1.49
CA MET A 291 6.26 -10.92 -0.23
C MET A 291 7.49 -11.04 0.69
N SER A 292 8.14 -12.20 0.74
CA SER A 292 9.37 -12.42 1.52
C SER A 292 10.55 -11.60 0.98
N GLU A 293 10.76 -11.61 -0.35
CA GLU A 293 11.77 -10.79 -1.01
C GLU A 293 11.50 -9.28 -0.87
N ALA A 294 10.23 -8.89 -0.92
CA ALA A 294 9.82 -7.51 -0.67
C ALA A 294 10.15 -7.08 0.76
N ALA A 295 9.92 -7.94 1.76
CA ALA A 295 10.30 -7.67 3.14
C ALA A 295 11.81 -7.43 3.28
N PHE A 296 12.66 -8.30 2.73
CA PHE A 296 14.12 -8.10 2.76
C PHE A 296 14.55 -6.81 2.05
N ALA A 297 13.97 -6.50 0.90
CA ALA A 297 14.26 -5.27 0.16
C ALA A 297 13.84 -4.01 0.95
N ALA A 298 12.67 -4.05 1.58
CA ALA A 298 12.15 -2.99 2.42
C ALA A 298 13.07 -2.72 3.61
N ILE A 299 13.52 -3.76 4.31
CA ILE A 299 14.42 -3.65 5.47
C ILE A 299 15.76 -3.02 5.07
N ARG A 300 16.37 -3.46 3.97
CA ARG A 300 17.62 -2.87 3.47
C ARG A 300 17.47 -1.37 3.18
N ASN A 301 16.37 -0.97 2.53
CA ASN A 301 16.11 0.44 2.24
C ASN A 301 15.77 1.24 3.51
N GLY A 302 15.05 0.62 4.44
CA GLY A 302 14.70 1.17 5.75
C GLY A 302 15.93 1.50 6.60
N ARG A 303 16.88 0.57 6.74
CA ARG A 303 18.15 0.78 7.46
C ARG A 303 19.01 1.90 6.83
N LEU A 304 18.95 2.07 5.51
CA LEU A 304 19.61 3.20 4.86
C LEU A 304 18.93 4.53 5.20
N LEU A 305 17.60 4.58 5.16
CA LEU A 305 16.85 5.79 5.56
C LEU A 305 17.08 6.12 7.04
N GLU A 306 17.13 5.12 7.90
CA GLU A 306 17.47 5.26 9.31
C GLU A 306 18.82 5.95 9.52
N LYS A 307 19.85 5.45 8.83
CA LYS A 307 21.18 6.04 8.83
C LYS A 307 21.15 7.48 8.31
N ASP A 308 20.51 7.72 7.16
CA ASP A 308 20.39 9.05 6.55
C ASP A 308 19.77 10.05 7.56
N ILE A 309 18.67 9.67 8.23
CA ILE A 309 17.95 10.51 9.20
C ILE A 309 18.78 10.74 10.47
N THR A 310 19.48 9.73 10.98
CA THR A 310 20.33 9.84 12.16
C THR A 310 21.50 10.79 11.92
N GLU A 311 22.13 10.69 10.75
CA GLU A 311 23.21 11.61 10.35
C GLU A 311 22.72 13.05 10.17
N ILE A 312 21.52 13.24 9.60
CA ILE A 312 20.88 14.57 9.51
C ILE A 312 20.65 15.15 10.91
N ALA A 313 20.08 14.39 11.83
CA ALA A 313 19.82 14.84 13.20
C ALA A 313 21.12 15.25 13.91
N ALA A 314 22.18 14.44 13.81
CA ALA A 314 23.49 14.75 14.40
C ALA A 314 24.13 16.03 13.83
N ARG A 315 23.99 16.27 12.51
CA ARG A 315 24.43 17.52 11.89
C ARG A 315 23.66 18.72 12.42
N TRP A 316 22.34 18.61 12.55
CA TRP A 316 21.51 19.69 13.09
C TRP A 316 21.80 19.98 14.57
N ASP A 317 22.14 18.96 15.36
CA ASP A 317 22.60 19.13 16.74
C ASP A 317 23.93 19.87 16.83
N SER A 318 24.85 19.61 15.91
CA SER A 318 26.16 20.27 15.85
C SER A 318 26.07 21.72 15.34
N ALA A 319 25.19 21.99 14.37
CA ALA A 319 25.05 23.31 13.74
C ALA A 319 24.28 24.33 14.61
N VAL A 320 23.36 23.86 15.45
CA VAL A 320 22.42 24.74 16.17
C VAL A 320 22.79 24.84 17.65
N ARG A 321 23.49 25.93 18.02
CA ARG A 321 23.76 26.25 19.43
C ARG A 321 22.54 26.90 20.07
N ALA A 322 21.88 26.18 20.99
CA ALA A 322 20.75 26.69 21.77
C ALA A 322 20.84 26.23 23.23
N ARG A 323 20.19 26.97 24.14
CA ARG A 323 20.01 26.54 25.54
C ARG A 323 19.20 25.25 25.59
N SER A 324 19.46 24.38 26.57
CA SER A 324 18.86 23.03 26.68
C SER A 324 17.33 23.01 26.66
N HIS A 325 16.66 24.07 27.14
CA HIS A 325 15.19 24.19 27.19
C HIS A 325 14.62 25.07 26.07
N SER A 326 15.33 25.21 24.96
CA SER A 326 14.87 25.96 23.80
C SER A 326 13.87 25.15 22.98
N SER A 327 12.76 25.77 22.57
CA SER A 327 11.80 25.20 21.60
C SER A 327 12.43 24.80 20.27
N VAL A 328 13.63 25.29 19.97
CA VAL A 328 14.46 24.87 18.83
C VAL A 328 14.77 23.37 18.84
N HIS A 329 15.02 22.77 20.01
CA HIS A 329 15.26 21.31 20.10
C HIS A 329 14.00 20.52 19.77
N GLY A 330 12.84 20.95 20.30
CA GLY A 330 11.55 20.36 19.95
C GLY A 330 11.24 20.49 18.45
N LEU A 331 11.57 21.64 17.85
CA LEU A 331 11.39 21.86 16.41
C LEU A 331 12.26 20.93 15.57
N LYS A 332 13.53 20.69 15.93
CA LYS A 332 14.39 19.73 15.21
C LYS A 332 13.76 18.33 15.19
N ASN A 333 13.30 17.85 16.34
CA ASN A 333 12.64 16.55 16.44
C ASN A 333 11.33 16.49 15.63
N LEU A 334 10.55 17.57 15.64
CA LEU A 334 9.36 17.69 14.81
C LEU A 334 9.71 17.62 13.32
N LEU A 335 10.77 18.28 12.87
CA LEU A 335 11.16 18.33 11.46
C LEU A 335 11.61 17.00 10.88
N LEU A 336 12.10 16.07 11.71
CA LEU A 336 12.39 14.70 11.26
C LEU A 336 11.11 13.98 10.81
N ARG A 337 10.00 14.12 11.56
CA ARG A 337 8.70 13.51 11.22
C ARG A 337 7.81 14.37 10.32
N GLN A 338 7.98 15.69 10.36
CA GLN A 338 7.16 16.65 9.61
C GLN A 338 8.08 17.68 8.95
N PRO A 339 8.68 17.34 7.79
CA PRO A 339 9.74 18.13 7.19
C PRO A 339 9.26 19.42 6.53
N VAL A 340 7.95 19.66 6.49
CA VAL A 340 7.35 20.93 6.04
C VAL A 340 6.45 21.46 7.14
N VAL A 341 6.69 22.69 7.58
CA VAL A 341 5.99 23.30 8.71
C VAL A 341 5.58 24.75 8.43
N THR A 342 4.55 25.21 9.15
CA THR A 342 4.21 26.63 9.29
C THR A 342 4.47 27.07 10.73
N VAL A 343 4.63 28.37 10.99
CA VAL A 343 4.76 28.89 12.37
C VAL A 343 3.58 28.47 13.24
N LYS A 344 2.35 28.47 12.70
CA LYS A 344 1.14 28.03 13.40
C LYS A 344 1.21 26.55 13.80
N LEU A 345 1.69 25.70 12.88
CA LEU A 345 1.89 24.29 13.16
C LEU A 345 2.93 24.10 14.27
N VAL A 346 4.08 24.79 14.18
CA VAL A 346 5.15 24.70 15.18
C VAL A 346 4.65 25.17 16.55
N ALA A 347 3.94 26.28 16.62
CA ALA A 347 3.36 26.81 17.86
C ALA A 347 2.44 25.79 18.53
N ARG A 348 1.56 25.15 17.74
CA ARG A 348 0.63 24.12 18.21
C ARG A 348 1.35 22.86 18.69
N GLU A 349 2.22 22.28 17.86
CA GLU A 349 2.90 21.01 18.15
C GLU A 349 3.88 21.12 19.32
N LEU A 350 4.47 22.30 19.55
CA LEU A 350 5.41 22.53 20.65
C LEU A 350 4.77 23.17 21.89
N GLY A 351 3.49 23.55 21.83
CA GLY A 351 2.80 24.21 22.94
C GLY A 351 3.39 25.58 23.30
N VAL A 352 3.86 26.35 22.30
CA VAL A 352 4.49 27.67 22.50
C VAL A 352 3.74 28.77 21.74
N SER A 353 4.00 30.04 22.07
CA SER A 353 3.41 31.17 21.36
C SER A 353 3.93 31.26 19.91
N GLU A 354 3.13 31.80 18.99
CA GLU A 354 3.55 32.02 17.60
C GLU A 354 4.87 32.84 17.48
N PRO A 355 5.10 33.92 18.27
CA PRO A 355 6.40 34.61 18.26
C PRO A 355 7.57 33.73 18.69
N ALA A 356 7.39 32.84 19.68
CA ALA A 356 8.45 31.91 20.11
C ALA A 356 8.72 30.83 19.05
N ALA A 357 7.67 30.34 18.39
CA ALA A 357 7.79 29.44 17.24
C ALA A 357 8.52 30.11 16.08
N ASP A 358 8.13 31.34 15.70
CA ASP A 358 8.79 32.11 14.64
C ASP A 358 10.26 32.38 14.96
N SER A 359 10.60 32.72 16.20
CA SER A 359 12.00 32.84 16.66
C SER A 359 12.78 31.53 16.50
N SER A 360 12.15 30.39 16.81
CA SER A 360 12.77 29.07 16.65
C SER A 360 13.01 28.71 15.19
N VAL A 361 12.02 29.00 14.33
CA VAL A 361 12.12 28.83 12.88
C VAL A 361 13.25 29.67 12.31
N ARG A 362 13.34 30.96 12.67
CA ARG A 362 14.43 31.84 12.20
C ARG A 362 15.80 31.31 12.56
N LYS A 363 16.00 30.85 13.81
CA LYS A 363 17.28 30.25 14.23
C LYS A 363 17.67 29.03 13.38
N LEU A 364 16.71 28.19 13.01
CA LEU A 364 16.95 27.05 12.13
C LEU A 364 17.17 27.46 10.67
N VAL A 365 16.59 28.57 10.22
CA VAL A 365 16.91 29.17 8.91
C VAL A 365 18.34 29.74 8.91
N ASP A 366 18.72 30.48 9.93
CA ASP A 366 20.07 31.07 10.08
C ASP A 366 21.14 29.97 10.15
N ALA A 367 20.82 28.82 10.73
CA ALA A 367 21.69 27.65 10.79
C ALA A 367 21.66 26.77 9.51
N GLY A 368 20.87 27.14 8.49
CA GLY A 368 20.75 26.39 7.23
C GLY A 368 19.92 25.10 7.29
N VAL A 369 19.29 24.79 8.43
CA VAL A 369 18.42 23.61 8.63
C VAL A 369 17.09 23.76 7.89
N LEU A 370 16.53 24.98 7.90
CA LEU A 370 15.27 25.30 7.23
C LEU A 370 15.49 26.26 6.06
N THR A 371 14.69 26.08 5.02
CA THR A 371 14.57 27.05 3.92
C THR A 371 13.10 27.49 3.79
N GLN A 372 12.88 28.77 3.48
CA GLN A 372 11.54 29.27 3.18
C GLN A 372 11.16 28.85 1.75
N ALA A 373 10.07 28.12 1.61
CA ALA A 373 9.70 27.50 0.33
C ALA A 373 8.74 28.35 -0.53
N THR A 374 8.08 29.36 0.05
CA THR A 374 7.21 30.31 -0.67
C THR A 374 7.81 31.71 -0.71
N ALA A 375 7.79 32.37 -1.87
CA ALA A 375 8.22 33.76 -2.02
C ALA A 375 7.24 34.80 -1.44
N GLY A 376 5.98 34.42 -1.16
CA GLY A 376 4.92 35.32 -0.71
C GLY A 376 4.90 35.62 0.81
N ARG A 377 4.21 36.71 1.19
CA ARG A 377 4.06 37.15 2.60
C ARG A 377 2.97 36.38 3.39
N ARG A 378 2.06 35.66 2.72
CA ARG A 378 0.97 34.87 3.33
C ARG A 378 1.21 33.37 3.09
N ASN A 379 0.73 32.53 4.02
CA ASN A 379 0.86 31.06 3.98
C ASN A 379 2.29 30.55 3.82
N ARG A 380 3.25 31.18 4.53
CA ARG A 380 4.64 30.75 4.52
C ARG A 380 4.78 29.35 5.10
N HIS A 381 5.42 28.48 4.35
CA HIS A 381 5.92 27.21 4.85
C HIS A 381 7.45 27.17 4.76
N TRP A 382 8.04 26.48 5.73
CA TRP A 382 9.47 26.22 5.84
C TRP A 382 9.69 24.73 5.67
N GLN A 383 10.77 24.38 4.99
CA GLN A 383 11.07 22.99 4.67
C GLN A 383 12.48 22.61 5.13
N ALA A 384 12.60 21.40 5.69
CA ALA A 384 13.85 20.73 6.00
C ALA A 384 14.30 19.95 4.75
N GLY A 385 15.11 20.60 3.91
CA GLY A 385 15.51 20.06 2.60
C GLY A 385 16.25 18.72 2.68
N GLU A 386 17.11 18.54 3.69
CA GLU A 386 17.86 17.28 3.88
C GLU A 386 16.93 16.09 4.16
N VAL A 387 15.90 16.26 5.01
CA VAL A 387 14.94 15.20 5.32
C VAL A 387 14.09 14.88 4.08
N LEU A 388 13.61 15.90 3.37
CA LEU A 388 12.87 15.69 2.11
C LEU A 388 13.72 14.92 1.09
N GLY A 389 14.99 15.29 0.94
CA GLY A 389 15.94 14.60 0.06
C GLY A 389 16.16 13.13 0.45
N ALA A 390 16.27 12.82 1.76
CA ALA A 390 16.40 11.45 2.24
C ALA A 390 15.15 10.60 1.93
N LEU A 391 13.95 11.17 2.09
CA LEU A 391 12.68 10.51 1.76
C LEU A 391 12.52 10.29 0.25
N ASP A 392 12.85 11.28 -0.57
CA ASP A 392 12.82 11.13 -2.04
C ASP A 392 13.86 10.10 -2.51
N ALA A 393 15.05 10.06 -1.88
CA ALA A 393 16.08 9.08 -2.15
C ALA A 393 15.65 7.65 -1.78
N PHE A 394 14.93 7.48 -0.66
CA PHE A 394 14.29 6.21 -0.30
C PHE A 394 13.35 5.73 -1.41
N GLY A 395 12.44 6.58 -1.88
CA GLY A 395 11.50 6.23 -2.96
C GLY A 395 12.24 5.89 -4.26
N ALA A 396 13.29 6.63 -4.60
CA ALA A 396 14.12 6.34 -5.76
C ALA A 396 14.86 4.99 -5.65
N ARG A 397 15.32 4.61 -4.46
CA ARG A 397 15.91 3.28 -4.21
C ARG A 397 14.87 2.17 -4.37
N ALA A 398 13.65 2.37 -3.87
CA ALA A 398 12.55 1.40 -3.99
C ALA A 398 12.25 1.05 -5.46
N ARG A 399 12.28 2.03 -6.37
CA ARG A 399 12.05 1.82 -7.82
C ARG A 399 13.19 1.10 -8.57
N ARG A 400 14.45 1.22 -8.12
CA ARG A 400 15.63 0.89 -8.94
C ARG A 400 15.87 -0.60 -9.19
N ARG A 401 15.23 -1.51 -8.46
CA ARG A 401 15.40 -2.96 -8.69
C ARG A 401 14.84 -3.43 -10.05
N ARG A 402 14.06 -2.60 -10.74
CA ARG A 402 13.62 -2.79 -12.14
C ARG A 402 14.76 -3.08 -13.14
N ALA A 403 16.00 -2.64 -12.88
CA ALA A 403 17.08 -2.68 -13.89
C ALA A 403 18.15 -3.76 -13.66
N GLY A 404 18.22 -4.40 -12.48
CA GLY A 404 19.35 -5.25 -12.09
C GLY A 404 19.15 -6.76 -12.22
N GLY A 405 17.95 -7.24 -12.56
CA GLY A 405 17.59 -8.66 -12.48
C GLY A 405 17.81 -9.50 -13.75
N ARG A 406 18.23 -8.90 -14.88
CA ARG A 406 18.56 -9.64 -16.11
C ARG A 406 20.07 -9.83 -16.23
N ALA A 407 20.64 -10.70 -15.41
CA ALA A 407 21.98 -11.22 -15.65
C ALA A 407 21.99 -12.71 -15.31
N GLY A 408 21.85 -13.55 -16.34
CA GLY A 408 22.19 -14.96 -16.26
C GLY A 408 21.22 -15.95 -16.90
N VAL A 409 21.02 -15.88 -18.22
CA VAL A 409 21.03 -17.06 -19.13
C VAL A 409 21.43 -16.55 -20.53
N GLY A 410 22.47 -17.16 -21.12
CA GLY A 410 22.99 -16.85 -22.47
C GLY A 410 22.14 -17.41 -23.62
N PRO A 411 22.54 -17.17 -24.87
CA PRO A 411 21.67 -16.68 -25.94
C PRO A 411 21.13 -17.79 -26.87
N ASP A 412 19.99 -17.53 -27.51
CA ASP A 412 19.86 -17.63 -28.97
C ASP A 412 18.51 -17.08 -29.49
N SER A 413 18.58 -16.61 -30.74
CA SER A 413 17.54 -16.07 -31.64
C SER A 413 17.22 -14.56 -31.56
N GLU A 414 17.81 -13.86 -32.52
CA GLU A 414 17.34 -12.61 -33.10
C GLU A 414 15.85 -12.68 -33.49
N ILE A 415 15.08 -11.63 -33.24
CA ILE A 415 14.16 -11.00 -34.20
C ILE A 415 13.96 -9.54 -33.80
N ALA A 416 13.97 -8.70 -34.83
CA ALA A 416 14.09 -7.26 -34.82
C ALA A 416 12.92 -6.49 -34.18
N GLY A 417 13.24 -5.26 -33.76
CA GLY A 417 12.42 -4.39 -32.93
C GLY A 417 11.18 -3.80 -33.57
N ARG A 418 10.31 -3.27 -32.69
CA ARG A 418 9.57 -2.02 -32.89
C ARG A 418 9.16 -1.45 -31.53
N ASN A 419 9.57 -0.19 -31.32
CA ASN A 419 9.12 0.71 -30.26
C ASN A 419 7.60 0.81 -30.22
N ALA A 420 7.00 0.67 -29.03
CA ALA A 420 5.73 1.28 -28.68
C ALA A 420 5.65 1.46 -27.15
N GLY A 421 5.25 2.66 -26.72
CA GLY A 421 5.26 3.10 -25.33
C GLY A 421 4.44 2.23 -24.38
N GLY A 422 4.90 2.17 -23.12
CA GLY A 422 4.24 1.42 -22.06
C GLY A 422 2.82 1.92 -21.79
N PRO A 423 1.87 1.02 -21.46
CA PRO A 423 0.49 1.42 -21.23
C PRO A 423 0.36 2.07 -19.85
N SER A 424 -0.19 3.28 -19.85
CA SER A 424 -0.73 3.98 -18.69
C SER A 424 -1.89 3.14 -18.14
N GLY A 425 -1.75 2.61 -16.92
CA GLY A 425 -2.82 1.91 -16.21
C GLY A 425 -3.80 2.92 -15.61
N GLU A 426 -4.71 3.42 -16.43
CA GLU A 426 -5.89 4.16 -15.96
C GLU A 426 -6.97 3.13 -15.61
N VAL A 427 -7.26 2.99 -14.31
CA VAL A 427 -8.39 2.19 -13.81
C VAL A 427 -9.66 2.94 -14.16
N ALA A 428 -10.46 2.37 -15.04
CA ALA A 428 -11.75 2.96 -15.34
C ALA A 428 -12.89 2.17 -14.74
N LEU A 429 -13.63 2.86 -13.87
CA LEU A 429 -14.89 2.42 -13.31
C LEU A 429 -16.00 2.61 -14.35
N LEU A 430 -16.65 1.51 -14.73
CA LEU A 430 -18.03 1.57 -15.19
C LEU A 430 -18.91 1.37 -13.95
N SER A 431 -19.27 2.46 -13.28
CA SER A 431 -20.40 2.46 -12.33
C SER A 431 -21.59 3.14 -13.02
N CYS A 432 -22.74 2.48 -13.02
CA CYS A 432 -23.99 3.05 -13.53
C CYS A 432 -25.00 3.15 -12.40
N GLY A 433 -24.77 4.08 -11.47
CA GLY A 433 -25.81 4.53 -10.56
C GLY A 433 -26.92 5.30 -11.29
N PRO A 434 -28.21 5.16 -10.89
CA PRO A 434 -29.30 5.90 -11.51
C PRO A 434 -29.23 7.41 -11.16
N PRO A 435 -29.65 8.32 -12.06
CA PRO A 435 -29.82 9.72 -11.68
C PRO A 435 -30.97 9.84 -10.66
N ARG A 436 -30.65 10.30 -9.45
CA ARG A 436 -31.66 10.63 -8.44
C ARG A 436 -32.60 11.70 -9.00
N GLY A 437 -33.88 11.37 -9.09
CA GLY A 437 -34.94 12.28 -9.51
C GLY A 437 -34.93 13.54 -8.66
N ARG A 438 -34.88 14.71 -9.32
CA ARG A 438 -35.20 15.98 -8.69
C ARG A 438 -36.65 15.93 -8.24
N GLY A 439 -36.89 16.07 -6.95
CA GLY A 439 -38.23 16.32 -6.41
C GLY A 439 -38.84 17.53 -7.09
N GLY A 440 -39.89 17.28 -7.88
CA GLY A 440 -40.76 18.32 -8.40
C GLY A 440 -41.55 18.90 -7.24
N ARG A 441 -41.41 20.22 -7.05
CA ARG A 441 -42.44 21.00 -6.38
C ARG A 441 -43.63 21.10 -7.33
N SER A 442 -44.76 20.60 -6.89
CA SER A 442 -46.10 21.10 -7.23
C SER A 442 -47.01 20.73 -6.09
#